data_AF-A0A7C3MMJ2-F1
#
_entry.id   AF-A0A7C3MMJ2-F1
#
_cell.length_a   1.000
_cell.length_b   1.000
_cell.length_c   1.000
_cell.angle_alpha   90.00
_cell.angle_beta   90.00
_cell.angle_gamma   90.00
#
_symmetry.space_group_name_H-M   'P 1'
#
loop_
_entity.id
_entity.type
_entity.pdbx_description
1 polymer ?
#
loop_
_entity_poly.entity_id
_entity_poly.type
_entity_poly.pdbx_seq_one_letter_code
_entity_poly.pdbx_strand_id
1 'polypeptide(L)'
;MRNSQLAGDLNLPPRPIKPLRLVHTSDVHLETDTFGSGSRGEELRDKVRRAFTNVIEVANSREANLLLIVGDLFDSSRVSEEGLAFAFTTIARARMPVVLIPGNHDAHDERSIYARLAPEVLPANLHLILEPEGATLHFPELGVRVWGRALVDHSPEYRPLGGVPEPEPGLWNVAMAHGYFLEDGETERSSPITPHEIERSGYDYIALGHVHIFNDVSRGSTRALYCGTPAPLYSSEEAGWVVVADLTPGQPVSIERVLVRP
;
A
#
# COMPACT_ATOMS: atom_id res chain seq x y z
N MET A 1 55.89 8.00 -1.28
CA MET A 1 55.39 6.62 -1.54
C MET A 1 53.88 6.73 -1.70
N ARG A 2 53.37 6.41 -2.89
CA ARG A 2 51.94 6.41 -3.22
C ARG A 2 51.40 4.99 -3.16
N ASN A 3 50.08 4.92 -2.95
CA ASN A 3 49.14 3.79 -3.05
C ASN A 3 48.94 2.97 -1.78
N SER A 4 47.73 2.51 -1.45
CA SER A 4 46.33 2.89 -1.74
C SER A 4 45.47 1.83 -1.03
N GLN A 5 44.34 2.26 -0.48
CA GLN A 5 43.07 1.52 -0.35
C GLN A 5 43.10 -0.02 -0.35
N LEU A 6 42.56 -0.61 0.70
CA LEU A 6 41.45 -1.56 0.56
C LEU A 6 40.42 -1.22 1.64
N ALA A 7 39.31 -0.65 1.17
CA ALA A 7 38.09 -0.44 1.93
C ALA A 7 37.54 -1.79 2.37
N GLY A 8 36.95 -1.83 3.57
CA GLY A 8 36.26 -3.02 4.05
C GLY A 8 35.13 -3.38 3.10
N ASP A 9 35.16 -4.61 2.60
CA ASP A 9 33.98 -5.29 2.07
C ASP A 9 32.97 -5.35 3.23
N LEU A 10 32.05 -4.38 3.25
CA LEU A 10 30.83 -4.49 4.03
C LEU A 10 30.07 -5.68 3.44
N ASN A 11 29.92 -6.73 4.25
CA ASN A 11 28.99 -7.84 4.01
C ASN A 11 27.58 -7.27 3.88
N LEU A 12 27.25 -6.73 2.70
CA LEU A 12 25.89 -6.40 2.36
C LEU A 12 25.13 -7.74 2.27
N PRO A 13 23.94 -7.82 2.86
CA PRO A 13 23.14 -9.03 2.74
C PRO A 13 22.95 -9.37 1.25
N PRO A 14 22.97 -10.67 0.88
CA PRO A 14 22.69 -11.08 -0.49
C PRO A 14 21.40 -10.42 -0.98
N ARG A 15 21.45 -9.80 -2.16
CA ARG A 15 20.25 -9.24 -2.79
C ARG A 15 19.42 -10.35 -3.44
N PRO A 16 18.10 -10.14 -3.61
CA PRO A 16 17.25 -11.08 -4.32
C PRO A 16 17.75 -11.31 -5.73
N ILE A 17 17.51 -12.51 -6.25
CA ILE A 17 17.99 -12.93 -7.58
C ILE A 17 16.97 -12.67 -8.70
N LYS A 18 15.72 -12.36 -8.36
CA LYS A 18 14.62 -12.14 -9.32
C LYS A 18 14.19 -10.67 -9.31
N PRO A 19 14.00 -10.03 -10.48
CA PRO A 19 13.30 -8.77 -10.56
C PRO A 19 11.86 -8.89 -10.03
N LEU A 20 11.35 -7.80 -9.46
CA LEU A 20 10.00 -7.73 -8.93
C LEU A 20 9.35 -6.41 -9.35
N ARG A 21 8.15 -6.49 -9.92
CA ARG A 21 7.30 -5.34 -10.21
C ARG A 21 6.12 -5.29 -9.26
N LEU A 22 6.00 -4.20 -8.54
CA LEU A 22 4.89 -3.90 -7.65
C LEU A 22 3.99 -2.86 -8.32
N VAL A 23 2.68 -3.01 -8.13
CA VAL A 23 1.74 -1.89 -8.25
C VAL A 23 1.24 -1.53 -6.87
N HIS A 24 1.25 -0.24 -6.56
CA HIS A 24 0.85 0.30 -5.28
C HIS A 24 -0.28 1.32 -5.49
N THR A 25 -1.41 1.07 -4.83
CA THR A 25 -2.56 1.97 -4.70
C THR A 25 -2.99 2.08 -3.24
N SER A 26 -3.72 3.13 -2.91
CA SER A 26 -4.23 3.42 -1.57
C SER A 26 -5.39 4.42 -1.69
N ASP A 27 -6.18 4.60 -0.63
CA ASP A 27 -7.13 5.70 -0.50
C ASP A 27 -8.13 5.73 -1.67
N VAL A 28 -8.66 4.56 -2.02
CA VAL A 28 -9.63 4.41 -3.12
C VAL A 28 -10.97 5.02 -2.73
N HIS A 29 -11.37 4.88 -1.46
CA HIS A 29 -12.62 5.43 -0.91
C HIS A 29 -13.87 4.96 -1.66
N LEU A 30 -13.96 3.64 -1.92
CA LEU A 30 -15.17 3.03 -2.47
C LEU A 30 -16.36 3.26 -1.54
N GLU A 31 -17.53 3.41 -2.16
CA GLU A 31 -18.83 3.41 -1.48
C GLU A 31 -19.04 4.51 -0.43
N THR A 32 -18.49 5.70 -0.61
CA THR A 32 -18.77 6.81 0.31
C THR A 32 -20.26 7.21 0.32
N ASP A 33 -20.74 7.54 1.51
CA ASP A 33 -22.07 8.11 1.73
C ASP A 33 -22.11 9.62 1.43
N THR A 34 -20.95 10.26 1.27
CA THR A 34 -20.86 11.72 1.08
C THR A 34 -21.30 12.18 -0.31
N PHE A 35 -21.41 11.25 -1.28
CA PHE A 35 -21.87 11.57 -2.63
C PHE A 35 -23.34 12.00 -2.71
N GLY A 36 -24.13 11.73 -1.66
CA GLY A 36 -25.56 12.01 -1.64
C GLY A 36 -26.38 11.11 -2.57
N SER A 37 -27.69 11.34 -2.61
CA SER A 37 -28.63 10.56 -3.43
C SER A 37 -28.87 11.19 -4.80
N GLY A 38 -29.29 10.36 -5.77
CA GLY A 38 -29.67 10.80 -7.12
C GLY A 38 -28.51 10.75 -8.11
N SER A 39 -28.76 11.23 -9.34
CA SER A 39 -27.87 11.02 -10.49
C SER A 39 -26.43 11.53 -10.29
N ARG A 40 -26.24 12.64 -9.57
CA ARG A 40 -24.91 13.17 -9.26
C ARG A 40 -24.13 12.23 -8.33
N GLY A 41 -24.80 11.64 -7.34
CA GLY A 41 -24.16 10.72 -6.40
C GLY A 41 -23.80 9.40 -7.07
N GLU A 42 -24.67 8.91 -7.96
CA GLU A 42 -24.40 7.74 -8.82
C GLU A 42 -23.20 7.99 -9.74
N GLU A 43 -23.13 9.16 -10.39
CA GLU A 43 -22.01 9.51 -11.27
C GLU A 43 -20.66 9.54 -10.52
N LEU A 44 -20.63 10.05 -9.28
CA LEU A 44 -19.42 10.05 -8.45
C LEU A 44 -19.03 8.64 -8.02
N ARG A 45 -19.99 7.81 -7.60
CA ARG A 45 -19.75 6.40 -7.27
C ARG A 45 -19.16 5.65 -8.45
N ASP A 46 -19.74 5.83 -9.62
CA ASP A 46 -19.26 5.22 -10.86
C ASP A 46 -17.85 5.68 -11.23
N LYS A 47 -17.51 6.96 -11.00
CA LYS A 47 -16.14 7.46 -11.20
C LYS A 47 -15.14 6.74 -10.32
N VAL A 48 -15.41 6.56 -9.02
CA VAL A 48 -14.50 5.81 -8.13
C VAL A 48 -14.40 4.35 -8.55
N ARG A 49 -15.54 3.71 -8.82
CA ARG A 49 -15.58 2.31 -9.28
C ARG A 49 -14.77 2.13 -10.57
N ARG A 50 -14.87 3.05 -11.53
CA ARG A 50 -14.06 3.04 -12.76
C ARG A 50 -12.57 3.24 -12.47
N ALA A 51 -12.21 4.19 -11.62
CA ALA A 51 -10.82 4.39 -11.22
C ALA A 51 -10.21 3.12 -10.60
N PHE A 52 -10.94 2.47 -9.68
CA PHE A 52 -10.51 1.21 -9.07
C PHE A 52 -10.38 0.08 -10.09
N THR A 53 -11.33 -0.02 -11.02
CA THR A 53 -11.23 -0.99 -12.13
C THR A 53 -9.97 -0.73 -12.96
N ASN A 54 -9.66 0.52 -13.26
CA ASN A 54 -8.49 0.91 -14.04
C ASN A 54 -7.17 0.63 -13.30
N VAL A 55 -7.15 0.67 -11.97
CA VAL A 55 -6.00 0.22 -11.17
C VAL A 55 -5.70 -1.26 -11.46
N ILE A 56 -6.72 -2.12 -11.46
CA ILE A 56 -6.56 -3.54 -11.78
C ILE A 56 -6.08 -3.75 -13.21
N GLU A 57 -6.60 -2.98 -14.17
CA GLU A 57 -6.16 -3.05 -15.57
C GLU A 57 -4.72 -2.55 -15.76
N VAL A 58 -4.30 -1.53 -15.02
CA VAL A 58 -2.90 -1.10 -15.00
C VAL A 58 -2.01 -2.21 -14.43
N ALA A 59 -2.37 -2.82 -13.30
CA ALA A 59 -1.61 -3.93 -12.73
C ALA A 59 -1.48 -5.11 -13.70
N ASN A 60 -2.57 -5.47 -14.38
CA ASN A 60 -2.59 -6.52 -15.39
C ASN A 60 -1.75 -6.18 -16.62
N SER A 61 -1.89 -4.98 -17.18
CA SER A 61 -1.18 -4.55 -18.40
C SER A 61 0.31 -4.29 -18.18
N ARG A 62 0.70 -3.92 -16.96
CA ARG A 62 2.09 -3.78 -16.54
C ARG A 62 2.73 -5.11 -16.14
N GLU A 63 1.98 -6.21 -16.16
CA GLU A 63 2.45 -7.54 -15.74
C GLU A 63 3.03 -7.52 -14.32
N ALA A 64 2.33 -6.83 -13.40
CA ALA A 64 2.77 -6.73 -12.02
C ALA A 64 2.89 -8.12 -11.38
N ASN A 65 3.91 -8.29 -10.54
CA ASN A 65 4.09 -9.52 -9.76
C ASN A 65 3.24 -9.50 -8.48
N LEU A 66 2.97 -8.31 -7.93
CA LEU A 66 2.16 -8.08 -6.72
C LEU A 66 1.41 -6.74 -6.84
N LEU A 67 0.17 -6.71 -6.37
CA LEU A 67 -0.60 -5.49 -6.17
C LEU A 67 -0.75 -5.22 -4.66
N LEU A 68 -0.40 -4.01 -4.22
CA LEU A 68 -0.51 -3.56 -2.85
C LEU A 68 -1.65 -2.53 -2.75
N ILE A 69 -2.62 -2.79 -1.87
CA ILE A 69 -3.71 -1.87 -1.52
C ILE A 69 -3.50 -1.43 -0.07
N VAL A 70 -3.03 -0.20 0.15
CA VAL A 70 -2.52 0.25 1.45
C VAL A 70 -3.55 1.06 2.24
N GLY A 71 -4.68 0.43 2.57
CA GLY A 71 -5.73 1.03 3.38
C GLY A 71 -6.70 1.93 2.61
N ASP A 72 -7.78 2.27 3.29
CA ASP A 72 -8.88 3.11 2.79
C ASP A 72 -9.40 2.65 1.42
N LEU A 73 -9.57 1.32 1.27
CA LEU A 73 -10.26 0.77 0.10
C LEU A 73 -11.72 1.23 0.12
N PHE A 74 -12.33 1.27 1.30
CA PHE A 74 -13.68 1.80 1.52
C PHE A 74 -13.63 3.10 2.32
N ASP A 75 -14.54 4.03 2.02
CA ASP A 75 -14.64 5.32 2.72
C ASP A 75 -15.25 5.19 4.13
N SER A 76 -15.90 4.07 4.43
CA SER A 76 -16.29 3.76 5.80
C SER A 76 -16.55 2.27 5.98
N SER A 77 -16.64 1.81 7.23
CA SER A 77 -17.08 0.45 7.56
C SER A 77 -18.54 0.13 7.17
N ARG A 78 -19.32 1.11 6.71
CA ARG A 78 -20.74 0.94 6.33
C ARG A 78 -20.85 0.72 4.81
N VAL A 79 -20.51 -0.48 4.37
CA VAL A 79 -20.52 -0.86 2.94
C VAL A 79 -21.71 -1.77 2.66
N SER A 80 -22.43 -1.52 1.55
CA SER A 80 -23.51 -2.38 1.09
C SER A 80 -22.98 -3.71 0.55
N GLU A 81 -23.83 -4.74 0.51
CA GLU A 81 -23.47 -6.02 -0.12
C GLU A 81 -23.07 -5.85 -1.59
N GLU A 82 -23.75 -4.95 -2.32
CA GLU A 82 -23.40 -4.61 -3.70
C GLU A 82 -21.99 -3.99 -3.81
N GLY A 83 -21.66 -3.09 -2.89
CA GLY A 83 -20.35 -2.45 -2.83
C GLY A 83 -19.22 -3.44 -2.54
N LEU A 84 -19.43 -4.35 -1.60
CA LEU A 84 -18.50 -5.44 -1.30
C LEU A 84 -18.34 -6.38 -2.50
N ALA A 85 -19.46 -6.77 -3.13
CA ALA A 85 -19.44 -7.60 -4.32
C ALA A 85 -18.67 -6.92 -5.45
N PHE A 86 -18.89 -5.63 -5.70
CA PHE A 86 -18.13 -4.86 -6.68
C PHE A 86 -16.63 -4.88 -6.38
N ALA A 87 -16.22 -4.58 -5.14
CA ALA A 87 -14.82 -4.52 -4.75
C ALA A 87 -14.12 -5.87 -4.96
N PHE A 88 -14.69 -6.95 -4.44
CA PHE A 88 -14.07 -8.27 -4.50
C PHE A 88 -14.11 -8.90 -5.89
N THR A 89 -15.20 -8.72 -6.66
CA THR A 89 -15.21 -9.17 -8.06
C THR A 89 -14.21 -8.40 -8.92
N THR A 90 -13.96 -7.12 -8.61
CA THR A 90 -12.93 -6.32 -9.29
C THR A 90 -11.52 -6.81 -8.91
N ILE A 91 -11.25 -7.04 -7.63
CA ILE A 91 -9.97 -7.62 -7.15
C ILE A 91 -9.70 -9.00 -7.76
N ALA A 92 -10.73 -9.84 -7.89
CA ALA A 92 -10.62 -11.17 -8.48
C ALA A 92 -10.13 -11.17 -9.94
N ARG A 93 -10.20 -10.03 -10.64
CA ARG A 93 -9.68 -9.88 -12.02
C ARG A 93 -8.18 -9.63 -12.08
N ALA A 94 -7.54 -9.35 -10.96
CA ALA A 94 -6.09 -9.18 -10.90
C ALA A 94 -5.39 -10.53 -11.14
N ARG A 95 -4.42 -10.56 -12.05
CA ARG A 95 -3.69 -11.79 -12.46
C ARG A 95 -2.55 -12.16 -11.51
N MET A 96 -2.37 -11.40 -10.44
CA MET A 96 -1.31 -11.54 -9.45
C MET A 96 -1.91 -11.53 -8.04
N PRO A 97 -1.14 -11.96 -7.03
CA PRO A 97 -1.52 -11.78 -5.63
C PRO A 97 -1.75 -10.30 -5.31
N VAL A 98 -2.82 -10.04 -4.56
CA VAL A 98 -3.20 -8.73 -4.05
C VAL A 98 -3.04 -8.77 -2.53
N VAL A 99 -2.23 -7.87 -1.97
CA VAL A 99 -2.11 -7.71 -0.52
C VAL A 99 -2.84 -6.45 -0.11
N LEU A 100 -3.70 -6.56 0.91
CA LEU A 100 -4.46 -5.44 1.44
C LEU A 100 -4.22 -5.33 2.95
N ILE A 101 -3.97 -4.09 3.40
CA ILE A 101 -4.08 -3.71 4.81
C ILE A 101 -5.25 -2.74 5.00
N PRO A 102 -5.95 -2.76 6.13
CA PRO A 102 -6.92 -1.74 6.52
C PRO A 102 -6.29 -0.37 6.81
N GLY A 103 -6.98 0.71 6.45
CA GLY A 103 -6.66 2.10 6.78
C GLY A 103 -7.57 2.66 7.88
N ASN A 104 -7.67 3.98 8.02
CA ASN A 104 -8.47 4.59 9.09
C ASN A 104 -9.96 4.70 8.76
N HIS A 105 -10.36 4.68 7.49
CA HIS A 105 -11.76 4.67 7.08
C HIS A 105 -12.39 3.27 7.13
N ASP A 106 -11.60 2.25 6.83
CA ASP A 106 -11.99 0.84 6.85
C ASP A 106 -11.26 0.02 7.93
N ALA A 107 -10.97 0.67 9.06
CA ALA A 107 -10.20 0.15 10.18
C ALA A 107 -10.61 -1.27 10.65
N HIS A 108 -9.62 -1.99 11.18
CA HIS A 108 -9.80 -3.30 11.80
C HIS A 108 -10.23 -3.20 13.28
N ASP A 109 -11.30 -2.45 13.54
CA ASP A 109 -11.90 -2.30 14.87
C ASP A 109 -13.14 -3.21 15.04
N GLU A 110 -13.95 -2.97 16.08
CA GLU A 110 -15.21 -3.70 16.33
C GLU A 110 -16.22 -3.60 15.16
N ARG A 111 -16.06 -2.61 14.28
CA ARG A 111 -16.90 -2.33 13.13
C ARG A 111 -16.33 -2.86 11.82
N SER A 112 -15.14 -3.46 11.86
CA SER A 112 -14.39 -3.90 10.69
C SER A 112 -15.24 -4.68 9.69
N ILE A 113 -15.18 -4.24 8.43
CA ILE A 113 -15.71 -4.98 7.28
C ILE A 113 -15.04 -6.34 7.21
N TYR A 114 -13.70 -6.35 7.27
CA TYR A 114 -12.86 -7.52 7.01
C TYR A 114 -13.04 -8.63 8.04
N ALA A 115 -13.23 -8.29 9.32
CA ALA A 115 -13.42 -9.28 10.40
C ALA A 115 -14.73 -10.09 10.26
N ARG A 116 -15.70 -9.57 9.53
CA ARG A 116 -17.05 -10.18 9.39
C ARG A 116 -17.21 -11.01 8.13
N LEU A 117 -16.23 -10.97 7.22
CA LEU A 117 -16.30 -11.69 5.96
C LEU A 117 -15.95 -13.15 6.18
N ALA A 118 -16.80 -14.02 5.65
CA ALA A 118 -16.49 -15.44 5.57
C ALA A 118 -15.33 -15.63 4.55
N PRO A 119 -14.34 -16.50 4.83
CA PRO A 119 -13.21 -16.72 3.92
C PRO A 119 -13.63 -17.06 2.48
N GLU A 120 -14.78 -17.72 2.29
CA GLU A 120 -15.30 -18.14 0.99
C GLU A 120 -15.78 -16.97 0.11
N VAL A 121 -16.01 -15.79 0.71
CA VAL A 121 -16.40 -14.57 -0.01
C VAL A 121 -15.18 -13.85 -0.58
N LEU A 122 -13.99 -14.10 -0.02
CA LEU A 122 -12.77 -13.43 -0.45
C LEU A 122 -12.24 -14.02 -1.76
N PRO A 123 -11.76 -13.19 -2.69
CA PRO A 123 -11.07 -13.66 -3.89
C PRO A 123 -9.85 -14.51 -3.52
N ALA A 124 -9.60 -15.61 -4.26
CA ALA A 124 -8.48 -16.51 -3.97
C ALA A 124 -7.10 -15.85 -4.11
N ASN A 125 -7.01 -14.75 -4.86
CA ASN A 125 -5.80 -13.95 -5.03
C ASN A 125 -5.67 -12.80 -4.01
N LEU A 126 -6.64 -12.61 -3.12
CA LEU A 126 -6.62 -11.57 -2.09
C LEU A 126 -6.04 -12.12 -0.78
N HIS A 127 -5.00 -11.44 -0.30
CA HIS A 127 -4.37 -11.69 0.98
C HIS A 127 -4.57 -10.48 1.89
N LEU A 128 -5.25 -10.68 3.01
CA LEU A 128 -5.46 -9.65 4.02
C LEU A 128 -4.39 -9.77 5.10
N ILE A 129 -3.84 -8.65 5.55
CA ILE A 129 -3.08 -8.57 6.79
C ILE A 129 -3.95 -7.79 7.78
N LEU A 130 -4.51 -8.50 8.76
CA LEU A 130 -5.46 -7.96 9.75
C LEU A 130 -4.85 -7.90 11.15
N GLU A 131 -3.63 -8.42 11.32
CA GLU A 131 -2.95 -8.53 12.60
C GLU A 131 -2.60 -7.13 13.17
N PRO A 132 -3.12 -6.76 14.35
CA PRO A 132 -2.85 -5.46 14.97
C PRO A 132 -1.39 -5.24 15.36
N GLU A 133 -0.62 -6.31 15.56
CA GLU A 133 0.84 -6.27 15.80
C GLU A 133 1.66 -6.43 14.51
N GLY A 134 0.98 -6.59 13.38
CA GLY A 134 1.55 -6.82 12.08
C GLY A 134 1.86 -8.29 11.80
N ALA A 135 1.90 -8.62 10.51
CA ALA A 135 2.26 -9.94 10.01
C ALA A 135 3.11 -9.83 8.75
N THR A 136 3.85 -10.90 8.46
CA THR A 136 4.61 -11.04 7.22
C THR A 136 3.98 -12.13 6.36
N LEU A 137 3.63 -11.79 5.13
CA LEU A 137 3.31 -12.75 4.08
C LEU A 137 4.55 -13.04 3.25
N HIS A 138 4.79 -14.31 2.92
CA HIS A 138 5.91 -14.72 2.09
C HIS A 138 5.40 -15.18 0.72
N PHE A 139 6.06 -14.73 -0.34
CA PHE A 139 5.85 -15.18 -1.73
C PHE A 139 7.17 -15.74 -2.28
N PRO A 140 7.54 -16.99 -1.91
CA PRO A 140 8.85 -17.57 -2.23
C PRO A 140 9.14 -17.64 -3.73
N GLU A 141 8.12 -17.89 -4.54
CA GLU A 141 8.21 -17.92 -6.00
C GLU A 141 8.60 -16.57 -6.61
N LEU A 142 8.24 -15.47 -5.95
CA LEU A 142 8.59 -14.10 -6.31
C LEU A 142 9.87 -13.62 -5.61
N GLY A 143 10.32 -14.30 -4.56
CA GLY A 143 11.49 -13.90 -3.77
C GLY A 143 11.24 -12.63 -2.95
N VAL A 144 10.02 -12.45 -2.44
CA VAL A 144 9.60 -11.27 -1.68
C VAL A 144 8.82 -11.67 -0.43
N ARG A 145 8.98 -10.86 0.62
CA ARG A 145 8.12 -10.86 1.80
C ARG A 145 7.48 -9.50 1.96
N VAL A 146 6.22 -9.49 2.35
CA VAL A 146 5.42 -8.28 2.57
C VAL A 146 5.00 -8.24 4.02
N TRP A 147 5.55 -7.30 4.78
CA TRP A 147 5.08 -6.99 6.12
C TRP A 147 3.99 -5.92 6.05
N GLY A 148 2.97 -6.04 6.88
CA GLY A 148 1.96 -5.01 7.04
C GLY A 148 1.39 -5.03 8.44
N ARG A 149 0.71 -3.94 8.81
CA ARG A 149 0.05 -3.81 10.10
C ARG A 149 -1.33 -3.19 9.90
N ALA A 150 -2.36 -3.85 10.42
CA ALA A 150 -3.72 -3.38 10.29
C ALA A 150 -3.96 -2.20 11.23
N LEU A 151 -4.50 -1.11 10.69
CA LEU A 151 -4.90 0.03 11.50
C LEU A 151 -6.16 -0.33 12.30
N VAL A 152 -6.03 -0.31 13.62
CA VAL A 152 -7.12 -0.60 14.57
C VAL A 152 -7.67 0.65 15.24
N ASP A 153 -6.82 1.65 15.45
CA ASP A 153 -7.17 2.95 16.02
C ASP A 153 -6.31 4.02 15.37
N HIS A 154 -6.93 5.13 14.97
CA HIS A 154 -6.24 6.26 14.35
C HIS A 154 -5.85 7.28 15.42
N SER A 155 -4.86 6.90 16.23
CA SER A 155 -4.36 7.68 17.35
C SER A 155 -2.84 7.95 17.23
N PRO A 156 -2.31 8.94 17.96
CA PRO A 156 -0.86 9.19 18.03
C PRO A 156 -0.04 8.02 18.60
N GLU A 157 -0.67 7.13 19.37
CA GLU A 157 -0.03 5.95 19.96
C GLU A 157 0.15 4.81 18.94
N TYR A 158 -0.72 4.72 17.94
CA TYR A 158 -0.60 3.69 16.90
C TYR A 158 0.56 4.03 15.97
N ARG A 159 1.60 3.18 15.96
CA ARG A 159 2.79 3.31 15.12
C ARG A 159 2.68 2.36 13.91
N PRO A 160 2.42 2.86 12.68
CA PRO A 160 2.21 2.02 11.50
C PRO A 160 3.40 1.12 11.13
N LEU A 161 4.63 1.59 11.40
CA LEU A 161 5.87 0.82 11.22
C LEU A 161 6.39 0.21 12.54
N GLY A 162 5.60 0.28 13.62
CA GLY A 162 5.95 -0.35 14.89
C GLY A 162 5.96 -1.86 14.74
N GLY A 163 7.08 -2.50 15.12
CA GLY A 163 7.22 -3.96 15.06
C GLY A 163 7.62 -4.51 13.68
N VAL A 164 8.00 -3.65 12.73
CA VAL A 164 8.63 -4.09 11.46
C VAL A 164 9.84 -4.99 11.81
N PRO A 165 9.86 -6.25 11.35
CA PRO A 165 10.97 -7.16 11.63
C PRO A 165 12.22 -6.75 10.83
N GLU A 166 13.39 -7.25 11.24
CA GLU A 166 14.61 -7.05 10.47
C GLU A 166 14.48 -7.62 9.04
N PRO A 167 15.14 -6.99 8.04
CA PRO A 167 15.17 -7.48 6.67
C PRO A 167 15.70 -8.91 6.60
N GLU A 168 15.06 -9.74 5.79
CA GLU A 168 15.55 -11.09 5.49
C GLU A 168 16.49 -11.05 4.29
N PRO A 169 17.77 -11.45 4.45
CA PRO A 169 18.72 -11.49 3.34
C PRO A 169 18.26 -12.45 2.22
N GLY A 170 18.46 -12.05 0.97
CA GLY A 170 18.10 -12.84 -0.20
C GLY A 170 16.63 -12.71 -0.64
N LEU A 171 15.80 -11.97 0.09
CA LEU A 171 14.42 -11.63 -0.27
C LEU A 171 14.24 -10.12 -0.43
N TRP A 172 13.29 -9.73 -1.29
CA TRP A 172 12.81 -8.35 -1.31
C TRP A 172 12.00 -8.15 -0.03
N ASN A 173 12.33 -7.10 0.73
CA ASN A 173 11.64 -6.74 1.96
C ASN A 173 10.73 -5.53 1.68
N VAL A 174 9.43 -5.79 1.65
CA VAL A 174 8.40 -4.79 1.39
C VAL A 174 7.57 -4.58 2.65
N ALA A 175 7.25 -3.32 2.97
CA ALA A 175 6.32 -2.98 4.05
C ALA A 175 5.12 -2.21 3.50
N MET A 176 3.96 -2.42 4.12
CA MET A 176 2.74 -1.66 3.91
C MET A 176 2.35 -0.97 5.22
N ALA A 177 2.13 0.34 5.18
CA ALA A 177 1.76 1.10 6.37
C ALA A 177 0.79 2.23 6.01
N HIS A 178 -0.26 2.40 6.83
CA HIS A 178 -1.24 3.44 6.65
C HIS A 178 -1.14 4.44 7.80
N GLY A 179 -0.82 5.70 7.50
CA GLY A 179 -0.56 6.73 8.51
C GLY A 179 0.06 7.98 7.91
N TYR A 180 0.43 8.94 8.76
CA TYR A 180 0.89 10.26 8.31
C TYR A 180 2.38 10.44 8.53
N PHE A 181 3.10 10.87 7.50
CA PHE A 181 4.52 11.15 7.59
C PHE A 181 4.77 12.52 8.25
N LEU A 182 5.57 12.54 9.29
CA LEU A 182 5.92 13.74 10.04
C LEU A 182 7.43 13.97 9.98
N GLU A 183 7.85 15.06 9.34
CA GLU A 183 9.27 15.44 9.29
C GLU A 183 9.80 15.78 10.68
N ASP A 184 9.02 16.55 11.46
CA ASP A 184 9.33 16.98 12.82
C ASP A 184 8.08 16.97 13.71
N GLY A 185 8.22 16.60 14.99
CA GLY A 185 7.19 16.71 16.03
C GLY A 185 6.15 15.59 16.08
N GLU A 186 5.18 15.74 16.98
CA GLU A 186 3.98 14.88 17.08
C GLU A 186 2.74 15.76 16.86
N THR A 187 1.75 15.25 16.13
CA THR A 187 0.44 15.93 15.98
C THR A 187 -0.62 15.20 16.80
N GLU A 188 -1.68 15.91 17.20
CA GLU A 188 -2.76 15.35 18.03
C GLU A 188 -3.60 14.26 17.33
N ARG A 189 -3.44 14.09 16.01
CA ARG A 189 -4.17 13.10 15.22
C ARG A 189 -3.32 12.63 14.06
N SER A 190 -2.43 11.68 14.29
CA SER A 190 -2.04 10.82 13.18
C SER A 190 -1.23 9.67 13.71
N SER A 191 -1.60 8.47 13.26
CA SER A 191 -0.74 7.31 13.26
C SER A 191 0.60 7.66 12.59
N PRO A 192 1.64 8.03 13.35
CA PRO A 192 2.73 8.82 12.81
C PRO A 192 3.81 7.92 12.22
N ILE A 193 4.40 8.36 11.12
CA ILE A 193 5.52 7.71 10.45
C ILE A 193 6.68 8.70 10.40
N THR A 194 7.81 8.35 11.00
CA THR A 194 8.96 9.24 11.12
C THR A 194 10.06 8.91 10.10
N PRO A 195 10.92 9.89 9.75
CA PRO A 195 12.13 9.64 8.95
C PRO A 195 12.99 8.50 9.48
N HIS A 196 13.14 8.44 10.81
CA HIS A 196 13.98 7.47 11.50
C HIS A 196 13.47 6.04 11.35
N GLU A 197 12.15 5.82 11.43
CA GLU A 197 11.54 4.50 11.23
C GLU A 197 11.75 4.01 9.79
N ILE A 198 11.58 4.88 8.80
CA ILE A 198 11.81 4.55 7.38
C ILE A 198 13.27 4.18 7.16
N GLU A 199 14.21 5.00 7.61
CA GLU A 199 15.64 4.75 7.42
C GLU A 199 16.09 3.47 8.11
N ARG A 200 15.63 3.24 9.35
CA ARG A 200 16.03 2.07 10.16
C ARG A 200 15.42 0.76 9.72
N SER A 201 14.28 0.78 9.04
CA SER A 201 13.68 -0.45 8.54
C SER A 201 14.68 -1.24 7.69
N GLY A 202 15.52 -0.56 6.90
CA GLY A 202 16.40 -1.20 5.93
C GLY A 202 15.65 -1.94 4.82
N TYR A 203 14.36 -1.68 4.65
CA TYR A 203 13.52 -2.34 3.65
C TYR A 203 13.78 -1.78 2.25
N ASP A 204 13.50 -2.58 1.24
CA ASP A 204 13.68 -2.17 -0.16
C ASP A 204 12.59 -1.18 -0.60
N TYR A 205 11.36 -1.40 -0.12
CA TYR A 205 10.20 -0.58 -0.45
C TYR A 205 9.19 -0.51 0.69
N ILE A 206 8.70 0.69 0.99
CA ILE A 206 7.58 0.94 1.90
C ILE A 206 6.46 1.61 1.11
N ALA A 207 5.35 0.89 0.97
CA ALA A 207 4.12 1.39 0.40
C ALA A 207 3.30 2.08 1.51
N LEU A 208 3.05 3.39 1.35
CA LEU A 208 2.30 4.19 2.31
C LEU A 208 0.92 4.60 1.78
N GLY A 209 -0.08 4.54 2.65
CA GLY A 209 -1.42 5.08 2.44
C GLY A 209 -1.80 6.14 3.47
N HIS A 210 -2.95 6.81 3.29
CA HIS A 210 -3.54 7.91 4.09
C HIS A 210 -3.44 9.30 3.41
N VAL A 211 -2.37 9.54 2.64
CA VAL A 211 -2.14 10.81 1.96
C VAL A 211 -2.61 10.72 0.51
N HIS A 212 -3.59 11.55 0.16
CA HIS A 212 -4.29 11.51 -1.15
C HIS A 212 -3.46 12.05 -2.33
N ILE A 213 -2.28 12.61 -2.11
CA ILE A 213 -1.39 13.14 -3.15
C ILE A 213 -0.09 12.34 -3.13
N PHE A 214 0.48 12.10 -4.31
CA PHE A 214 1.78 11.45 -4.43
C PHE A 214 2.83 12.21 -3.61
N ASN A 215 3.57 11.49 -2.76
CA ASN A 215 4.61 12.07 -1.94
C ASN A 215 5.76 11.07 -1.74
N ASP A 216 6.99 11.48 -2.05
CA ASP A 216 8.19 10.68 -1.84
C ASP A 216 8.86 11.08 -0.52
N VAL A 217 8.82 10.15 0.44
CA VAL A 217 9.34 10.33 1.81
C VAL A 217 10.48 9.36 2.08
N SER A 218 11.18 8.90 1.04
CA SER A 218 12.31 7.98 1.14
C SER A 218 13.40 8.49 2.07
N ARG A 219 14.04 7.59 2.81
CA ARG A 219 15.14 7.91 3.74
C ARG A 219 16.24 6.87 3.63
N GLY A 220 17.50 7.32 3.64
CA GLY A 220 18.65 6.46 3.41
C GLY A 220 18.53 5.70 2.08
N SER A 221 18.65 4.37 2.14
CA SER A 221 18.43 3.47 1.00
C SER A 221 16.98 2.99 0.85
N THR A 222 16.11 3.24 1.83
CA THR A 222 14.73 2.78 1.85
C THR A 222 13.86 3.68 0.99
N ARG A 223 13.23 3.10 -0.04
CA ARG A 223 12.24 3.80 -0.87
C ARG A 223 10.89 3.79 -0.18
N ALA A 224 10.33 4.94 0.16
CA ALA A 224 9.04 5.05 0.86
C ALA A 224 8.14 6.11 0.22
N LEU A 225 6.93 5.73 -0.19
CA LEU A 225 6.08 6.58 -1.01
C LEU A 225 4.62 6.51 -0.59
N TYR A 226 3.93 7.65 -0.62
CA TYR A 226 2.49 7.71 -0.79
C TYR A 226 2.16 7.72 -2.27
N CYS A 227 1.28 6.82 -2.72
CA CYS A 227 0.85 6.81 -4.13
C CYS A 227 -0.21 7.89 -4.44
N GLY A 228 -0.91 8.39 -3.42
CA GLY A 228 -2.09 9.21 -3.57
C GLY A 228 -3.34 8.39 -3.90
N THR A 229 -4.48 9.07 -4.02
CA THR A 229 -5.75 8.44 -4.39
C THR A 229 -5.85 8.21 -5.90
N PRO A 230 -6.34 7.04 -6.36
CA PRO A 230 -6.63 6.82 -7.78
C PRO A 230 -7.93 7.51 -8.23
N ALA A 231 -8.75 8.04 -7.33
CA ALA A 231 -10.01 8.71 -7.65
C ALA A 231 -10.01 10.16 -7.14
N PRO A 232 -10.18 11.18 -8.00
CA PRO A 232 -10.24 12.56 -7.56
C PRO A 232 -11.60 12.87 -6.93
N LEU A 233 -11.79 12.51 -5.66
CA LEU A 233 -13.03 12.81 -4.92
C LEU A 233 -13.05 14.20 -4.29
N TYR A 234 -11.88 14.69 -3.87
CA TYR A 234 -11.76 15.87 -3.02
C TYR A 234 -10.92 17.00 -3.63
N SER A 235 -10.76 17.02 -4.96
CA SER A 235 -10.05 18.03 -5.76
C SER A 235 -8.51 18.07 -5.63
N SER A 236 -7.84 17.73 -6.72
CA SER A 236 -6.70 18.43 -7.31
C SER A 236 -6.42 17.79 -8.68
N GLU A 237 -5.74 18.50 -9.59
CA GLU A 237 -5.23 17.90 -10.84
C GLU A 237 -4.15 16.83 -10.58
N GLU A 238 -3.80 16.57 -9.32
CA GLU A 238 -2.69 15.73 -8.87
C GLU A 238 -3.12 14.35 -8.35
N ALA A 239 -4.42 14.07 -8.28
CA ALA A 239 -4.98 12.74 -8.01
C ALA A 239 -5.13 11.90 -9.29
N GLY A 240 -5.49 10.62 -9.14
CA GLY A 240 -5.71 9.72 -10.26
C GLY A 240 -4.49 8.89 -10.63
N TRP A 241 -3.60 8.60 -9.69
CA TRP A 241 -2.35 7.89 -9.96
C TRP A 241 -2.29 6.56 -9.21
N VAL A 242 -1.55 5.63 -9.80
CA VAL A 242 -0.98 4.49 -9.10
C VAL A 242 0.53 4.53 -9.28
N VAL A 243 1.24 3.89 -8.35
CA VAL A 243 2.71 3.74 -8.44
C VAL A 243 3.03 2.36 -9.00
N VAL A 244 3.90 2.31 -10.01
CA VAL A 244 4.59 1.10 -10.44
C VAL A 244 6.02 1.18 -9.90
N ALA A 245 6.43 0.22 -9.08
CA ALA A 245 7.77 0.13 -8.53
C ALA A 245 8.49 -1.10 -9.09
N ASP A 246 9.62 -0.87 -9.76
CA ASP A 246 10.48 -1.92 -10.32
C ASP A 246 11.70 -2.11 -9.43
N LEU A 247 11.78 -3.28 -8.79
CA LEU A 247 12.87 -3.72 -7.94
C LEU A 247 13.75 -4.67 -8.75
N THR A 248 14.94 -4.19 -9.13
CA THR A 248 15.91 -4.97 -9.90
C THR A 248 17.13 -5.27 -9.04
N PRO A 249 17.63 -6.53 -9.00
CA PRO A 249 18.80 -6.88 -8.21
C PRO A 249 20.00 -5.96 -8.49
N GLY A 250 20.62 -5.44 -7.44
CA GLY A 250 21.77 -4.55 -7.56
C GLY A 250 21.47 -3.10 -7.99
N GLN A 251 20.21 -2.77 -8.29
CA GLN A 251 19.79 -1.41 -8.68
C GLN A 251 18.95 -0.75 -7.58
N PRO A 252 18.90 0.60 -7.53
CA PRO A 252 17.88 1.31 -6.76
C PRO A 252 16.47 1.00 -7.29
N VAL A 253 15.46 1.06 -6.42
CA VAL A 253 14.05 0.91 -6.81
C VAL A 253 13.64 2.04 -7.75
N SER A 254 13.17 1.67 -8.94
CA SER A 254 12.66 2.60 -9.95
C SER A 254 11.17 2.83 -9.77
N ILE A 255 10.72 4.09 -9.90
CA ILE A 255 9.34 4.50 -9.62
C ILE A 255 8.74 5.19 -10.84
N GLU A 256 7.59 4.69 -11.29
CA GLU A 256 6.76 5.31 -12.32
C GLU A 256 5.37 5.61 -11.73
N ARG A 257 4.84 6.80 -12.03
CA ARG A 257 3.43 7.13 -11.75
C ARG A 257 2.62 6.89 -13.01
N VAL A 258 1.58 6.07 -12.90
CA VAL A 258 0.67 5.76 -14.01
C VAL A 258 -0.69 6.36 -13.72
N LEU A 259 -1.19 7.14 -14.67
CA LEU A 259 -2.47 7.81 -14.55
C LEU A 259 -3.62 6.83 -14.80
N VAL A 260 -4.50 6.68 -13.83
CA VAL A 260 -5.74 5.89 -13.86
C VAL A 260 -6.94 6.83 -13.88
N ARG A 261 -7.16 7.53 -15.00
CA ARG A 261 -8.34 8.41 -15.11
C ARG A 261 -9.63 7.57 -15.10
N PRO A 262 -10.68 8.00 -14.40
CA PRO A 262 -12.01 7.37 -14.41
C PRO A 262 -12.78 7.58 -15.71
#